data_AF-A0A7V9TJL9-F1
#
_entry.id   AF-A0A7V9TJL9-F1
#
_cell.length_a   1.000
_cell.length_b   1.000
_cell.length_c   1.000
_cell.angle_alpha   90.00
_cell.angle_beta   90.00
_cell.angle_gamma   90.00
#
_symmetry.space_group_name_H-M   'P 1'
#
loop_
_entity.id
_entity.type
_entity.pdbx_description
1 polymer ?
#
loop_
_entity_poly.entity_id
_entity_poly.type
_entity_poly.pdbx_seq_one_letter_code
_entity_poly.pdbx_strand_id
1 'polypeptide(L)'
;MRVSGKKGFTLIELLIVVVIIGILAAIAIPKFASTKEKAYLASEKSDLRNMATSQEAYFSGNQTYTTDQSAMNFTTSQGVTITGMVADAKGWKGTSQHSATTKKCYAGFGSQAAATTLDGIITCDP
;
A
#
# COMPACT_ATOMS: atom_id res chain seq x y z
N MET A 1 52.24 31.08 -22.24
CA MET A 1 51.77 30.62 -20.93
C MET A 1 50.25 30.76 -20.91
N ARG A 2 49.50 29.65 -20.81
CA ARG A 2 48.04 29.65 -20.92
C ARG A 2 47.42 30.38 -19.71
N VAL A 3 46.70 31.47 -19.96
CA VAL A 3 45.87 32.12 -18.93
C VAL A 3 44.64 31.26 -18.71
N SER A 4 44.66 30.45 -17.65
CA SER A 4 43.48 29.74 -17.17
C SER A 4 42.50 30.78 -16.59
N GLY A 5 41.52 31.18 -17.39
CA GLY A 5 40.42 32.03 -16.94
C GLY A 5 39.58 31.29 -15.90
N LYS A 6 39.84 31.54 -14.62
CA LYS A 6 38.95 31.11 -13.54
C LYS A 6 37.66 31.94 -13.65
N LYS A 7 36.64 31.40 -14.32
CA LYS A 7 35.27 31.92 -14.28
C LYS A 7 34.74 31.71 -12.86
N GLY A 8 34.64 32.78 -12.09
CA GLY A 8 33.96 32.76 -10.79
C GLY A 8 32.45 32.67 -11.00
N PHE A 9 31.80 31.80 -10.24
CA PHE A 9 30.34 31.70 -10.20
C PHE A 9 29.79 32.96 -9.51
N THR A 10 28.76 33.61 -10.06
CA THR A 10 28.18 34.78 -9.40
C THR A 10 27.26 34.34 -8.26
N LEU A 11 27.23 35.12 -7.18
CA LEU A 11 26.30 34.86 -6.07
C LEU A 11 24.84 34.93 -6.52
N ILE A 12 24.55 35.78 -7.51
CA ILE A 12 23.20 35.93 -8.06
C ILE A 12 22.77 34.71 -8.89
N GLU A 13 23.69 34.07 -9.63
CA GLU A 13 23.41 32.81 -10.33
C GLU A 13 23.05 31.69 -9.35
N LEU A 14 23.73 31.59 -8.22
CA LEU A 14 23.36 30.59 -7.20
C LEU A 14 22.02 30.93 -6.53
N LEU A 15 21.74 32.22 -6.31
CA LEU A 15 20.50 32.67 -5.68
C LEU A 15 19.28 32.31 -6.54
N ILE A 16 19.31 32.58 -7.85
CA ILE A 16 18.18 32.23 -8.72
C ILE A 16 17.96 30.72 -8.81
N VAL A 17 19.04 29.92 -8.78
CA VAL A 17 18.94 28.45 -8.86
C VAL A 17 18.25 27.87 -7.63
N VAL A 18 18.64 28.31 -6.43
CA VAL A 18 18.00 27.81 -5.20
C VAL A 18 16.55 28.25 -5.09
N VAL A 19 16.20 29.44 -5.61
CA VAL A 19 14.80 29.90 -5.68
C VAL A 19 13.99 28.99 -6.60
N ILE A 20 14.48 28.69 -7.81
CA ILE A 20 13.78 27.82 -8.76
C ILE A 20 13.62 26.40 -8.19
N ILE A 21 14.69 25.81 -7.63
CA ILE A 21 14.63 24.48 -7.00
C ILE A 21 13.66 24.50 -5.81
N GLY A 22 13.63 25.57 -5.02
CA GLY A 22 12.71 25.73 -3.90
C GLY A 22 11.24 25.69 -4.34
N ILE A 23 10.89 26.40 -5.42
CA ILE A 23 9.53 26.39 -5.99
C ILE A 23 9.15 25.00 -6.49
N LEU A 24 10.04 24.33 -7.24
CA LEU A 24 9.78 22.99 -7.76
C LEU A 24 9.63 21.96 -6.64
N ALA A 25 10.50 22.02 -5.62
CA ALA A 25 10.45 21.12 -4.47
C ALA A 25 9.16 21.28 -3.65
N ALA A 26 8.70 22.52 -3.46
CA ALA A 26 7.47 22.81 -2.71
C ALA A 26 6.23 22.12 -3.32
N ILE A 27 6.17 22.00 -4.65
CA ILE A 27 5.07 21.31 -5.35
C ILE A 27 5.32 19.79 -5.44
N ALA A 28 6.56 19.40 -5.74
CA ALA A 28 6.90 18.01 -6.02
C ALA A 28 6.84 17.10 -4.77
N ILE A 29 7.31 17.58 -3.61
CA ILE A 29 7.38 16.80 -2.37
C ILE A 29 6.00 16.30 -1.92
N PRO A 30 4.97 17.16 -1.73
CA PRO A 30 3.65 16.69 -1.29
C PRO A 30 2.98 15.78 -2.34
N LYS A 31 3.16 16.07 -3.63
CA LYS A 31 2.63 15.23 -4.72
C LYS A 31 3.26 13.84 -4.72
N PHE A 32 4.57 13.75 -4.51
CA PHE A 32 5.28 12.48 -4.46
C PHE A 32 4.88 11.64 -3.24
N ALA A 33 4.74 12.28 -2.06
CA ALA A 33 4.28 11.60 -0.86
C ALA A 33 2.89 10.97 -1.03
N SER A 34 1.93 11.72 -1.57
CA SER A 34 0.57 11.19 -1.84
C SER A 34 0.56 10.07 -2.90
N THR A 35 1.44 10.15 -3.91
CA THR A 35 1.55 9.10 -4.93
C THR A 35 2.12 7.81 -4.35
N LYS A 36 3.12 7.92 -3.46
CA LYS A 36 3.66 6.76 -2.72
C LYS A 36 2.61 6.11 -1.83
N GLU A 37 1.85 6.91 -1.09
CA GLU A 37 0.78 6.37 -0.23
C GLU A 37 -0.26 5.60 -1.04
N LYS A 38 -0.69 6.13 -2.20
CA LYS A 38 -1.59 5.42 -3.12
C LYS A 38 -1.00 4.11 -3.63
N ALA A 39 0.32 4.05 -3.85
CA ALA A 39 0.99 2.82 -4.26
C ALA A 39 1.00 1.77 -3.13
N TYR A 40 1.22 2.19 -1.88
CA TYR A 40 1.13 1.29 -0.72
C TYR A 40 -0.29 0.74 -0.55
N LEU A 41 -1.31 1.60 -0.62
CA LEU A 41 -2.71 1.17 -0.61
C LEU A 41 -3.07 0.24 -1.78
N ALA A 42 -2.46 0.44 -2.95
CA ALA A 42 -2.67 -0.45 -4.09
C ALA A 42 -2.08 -1.85 -3.83
N SER A 43 -0.90 -1.92 -3.19
CA SER A 43 -0.30 -3.19 -2.78
C SER A 43 -1.16 -3.91 -1.74
N GLU A 44 -1.63 -3.19 -0.72
CA GLU A 44 -2.55 -3.70 0.30
C GLU A 44 -3.85 -4.27 -0.29
N LYS A 45 -4.44 -3.55 -1.25
CA LYS A 45 -5.62 -4.02 -1.99
C LYS A 45 -5.32 -5.26 -2.81
N SER A 46 -4.17 -5.30 -3.49
CA SER A 46 -3.75 -6.45 -4.28
C SER A 46 -3.61 -7.70 -3.42
N ASP A 47 -2.96 -7.57 -2.26
CA ASP A 47 -2.77 -8.69 -1.33
C ASP A 47 -4.11 -9.19 -0.80
N LEU A 48 -5.06 -8.31 -0.46
CA LEU A 48 -6.40 -8.74 -0.04
C LEU A 48 -7.20 -9.43 -1.16
N ARG A 49 -7.02 -9.02 -2.43
CA ARG A 49 -7.62 -9.73 -3.58
C ARG A 49 -7.04 -11.12 -3.72
N ASN A 50 -5.71 -11.24 -3.66
CA ASN A 50 -5.03 -12.53 -3.72
C ASN A 50 -5.46 -13.43 -2.56
N MET A 51 -5.58 -12.86 -1.35
CA MET A 51 -6.06 -13.56 -0.18
C MET A 51 -7.49 -14.09 -0.38
N ALA A 52 -8.39 -13.28 -0.95
CA ALA A 52 -9.74 -13.71 -1.29
C ALA A 52 -9.72 -14.91 -2.25
N THR A 53 -8.90 -14.86 -3.31
CA THR A 53 -8.75 -15.99 -4.23
C THR A 53 -8.19 -17.23 -3.54
N SER A 54 -7.19 -17.10 -2.67
CA SER A 54 -6.63 -18.21 -1.88
C SER A 54 -7.66 -18.81 -0.93
N GLN A 55 -8.50 -17.98 -0.31
CA GLN A 55 -9.58 -18.42 0.58
C GLN A 55 -10.65 -19.22 -0.17
N GLU A 56 -11.08 -18.76 -1.34
CA GLU A 56 -12.03 -19.50 -2.19
C GLU A 56 -11.44 -20.83 -2.67
N ALA A 57 -10.15 -20.85 -3.05
CA ALA A 57 -9.46 -22.09 -3.43
C ALA A 57 -9.39 -23.09 -2.27
N TYR A 58 -9.10 -22.63 -1.06
CA TYR A 58 -9.07 -23.47 0.14
C TYR A 58 -10.48 -23.97 0.50
N PHE A 59 -11.49 -23.11 0.43
CA PHE A 59 -12.88 -23.48 0.70
C PHE A 59 -13.37 -24.58 -0.25
N SER A 60 -12.99 -24.54 -1.53
CA SER A 60 -13.34 -25.57 -2.51
C SER A 60 -12.87 -26.98 -2.14
N GLY A 61 -11.77 -27.11 -1.38
CA GLY A 61 -11.24 -28.40 -0.93
C GLY A 61 -11.71 -28.81 0.47
N ASN A 62 -11.95 -27.83 1.33
CA ASN A 62 -12.06 -28.06 2.77
C ASN A 62 -13.44 -27.69 3.34
N GLN A 63 -14.32 -27.08 2.54
CA GLN A 63 -15.65 -26.60 2.94
C GLN A 63 -15.64 -25.64 4.14
N THR A 64 -14.50 -25.02 4.40
CA THR A 64 -14.32 -23.98 5.42
C THR A 64 -13.24 -23.01 4.97
N TYR A 65 -13.35 -21.76 5.40
CA TYR A 65 -12.26 -20.81 5.29
C TYR A 65 -11.25 -21.03 6.42
N THR A 66 -10.04 -20.47 6.28
CA THR A 66 -8.95 -20.67 7.24
C THR A 66 -8.30 -19.35 7.64
N THR A 67 -7.73 -19.31 8.85
CA THR A 67 -6.83 -18.23 9.27
C THR A 67 -5.36 -18.57 9.04
N ASP A 68 -5.06 -19.83 8.70
CA ASP A 68 -3.72 -20.31 8.40
C ASP A 68 -3.33 -19.94 6.95
N GLN A 69 -2.49 -18.92 6.83
CA GLN A 69 -1.98 -18.43 5.56
C GLN A 69 -1.14 -19.48 4.82
N SER A 70 -0.47 -20.38 5.55
CA SER A 70 0.34 -21.44 4.94
C SER A 70 -0.55 -22.52 4.32
N ALA A 71 -1.66 -22.87 4.98
CA ALA A 71 -2.63 -23.84 4.48
C ALA A 71 -3.28 -23.42 3.15
N MET A 72 -3.39 -22.10 2.92
CA MET A 72 -3.94 -21.53 1.68
C MET A 72 -2.85 -20.99 0.72
N ASN A 73 -1.58 -21.33 0.94
CA ASN A 73 -0.42 -20.90 0.13
C ASN A 73 -0.39 -19.40 -0.15
N PHE A 74 -0.78 -18.59 0.83
CA PHE A 74 -0.84 -17.15 0.70
C PHE A 74 0.39 -16.49 1.31
N THR A 75 0.97 -15.56 0.57
CA THR A 75 2.11 -14.74 1.01
C THR A 75 1.82 -13.28 0.72
N THR A 76 2.19 -12.40 1.63
CA THR A 76 2.03 -10.96 1.44
C THR A 76 3.15 -10.35 0.61
N SER A 77 2.85 -9.21 -0.02
CA SER A 77 3.86 -8.37 -0.64
C SER A 77 4.78 -7.74 0.42
N GLN A 78 5.97 -7.31 0.00
CA GLN A 78 6.94 -6.70 0.91
C GLN A 78 6.34 -5.51 1.66
N GLY A 79 6.49 -5.51 2.99
CA GLY A 79 6.02 -4.44 3.85
C GLY A 79 4.53 -4.51 4.21
N VAL A 80 3.74 -5.38 3.57
CA VAL A 80 2.33 -5.61 3.90
C VAL A 80 2.20 -6.72 4.95
N THR A 81 1.40 -6.46 5.98
CA THR A 81 1.03 -7.43 7.01
C THR A 81 -0.48 -7.61 7.01
N ILE A 82 -0.95 -8.85 7.10
CA ILE A 82 -2.37 -9.14 7.35
C ILE A 82 -2.58 -9.35 8.85
N THR A 83 -3.57 -8.68 9.41
CA THR A 83 -3.97 -8.78 10.81
C THR A 83 -5.49 -8.99 10.92
N GLY A 84 -5.96 -9.36 12.11
CA GLY A 84 -7.39 -9.48 12.38
C GLY A 84 -8.11 -10.56 11.57
N MET A 85 -7.39 -11.60 11.12
CA MET A 85 -7.99 -12.70 10.38
C MET A 85 -8.95 -13.47 11.27
N VAL A 86 -10.18 -13.63 10.79
CA VAL A 86 -11.19 -14.53 11.36
C VAL A 86 -11.80 -15.28 10.21
N ALA A 87 -11.99 -16.58 10.37
CA ALA A 87 -12.55 -17.45 9.35
C ALA A 87 -13.41 -18.54 10.01
N ASP A 88 -14.49 -18.91 9.32
CA ASP A 88 -15.35 -20.04 9.66
C ASP A 88 -15.85 -20.71 8.35
N ALA A 89 -16.84 -21.62 8.46
CA ALA A 89 -17.40 -22.30 7.28
C ALA A 89 -18.28 -21.42 6.38
N LYS A 90 -18.59 -20.19 6.80
CA LYS A 90 -19.56 -19.29 6.16
C LYS A 90 -18.96 -17.94 5.78
N GLY A 91 -17.73 -17.64 6.19
CA GLY A 91 -17.08 -16.39 5.86
C GLY A 91 -15.68 -16.24 6.40
N TRP A 92 -15.02 -15.20 5.91
CA TRP A 92 -13.72 -14.76 6.41
C TRP A 92 -13.62 -13.23 6.39
N LYS A 93 -12.69 -12.70 7.18
CA LYS A 93 -12.25 -11.31 7.09
C LYS A 93 -10.76 -11.19 7.33
N GLY A 94 -10.17 -10.12 6.84
CA GLY A 94 -8.80 -9.75 7.16
C GLY A 94 -8.55 -8.27 6.90
N THR A 95 -7.51 -7.75 7.55
CA THR A 95 -7.08 -6.36 7.42
C THR A 95 -5.63 -6.33 6.95
N SER A 96 -5.35 -5.65 5.84
CA SER A 96 -3.98 -5.41 5.38
C SER A 96 -3.50 -4.03 5.80
N GLN A 97 -2.22 -3.95 6.14
CA GLN A 97 -1.53 -2.70 6.42
C GLN A 97 -0.08 -2.78 5.95
N HIS A 98 0.39 -1.77 5.24
CA HIS A 98 1.76 -1.59 4.82
C HIS A 98 2.52 -0.76 5.86
N SER A 99 3.75 -1.17 6.21
CA SER A 99 4.55 -0.55 7.28
C SER A 99 4.88 0.93 7.08
N ALA A 100 4.82 1.40 5.83
CA ALA A 100 5.05 2.80 5.46
C ALA A 100 3.78 3.68 5.43
N THR A 101 2.61 3.16 5.84
CA THR A 101 1.38 3.95 5.98
C THR A 101 0.62 3.59 7.26
N THR A 102 -0.17 4.55 7.76
CA THR A 102 -1.09 4.32 8.88
C THR A 102 -2.46 3.86 8.41
N LYS A 103 -2.75 3.98 7.11
CA LYS A 103 -4.02 3.55 6.52
C LYS A 103 -4.06 2.03 6.42
N LYS A 104 -5.26 1.48 6.57
CA LYS A 104 -5.50 0.05 6.46
C LYS A 104 -6.53 -0.22 5.38
N CYS A 105 -6.46 -1.42 4.81
CA CYS A 105 -7.49 -1.95 3.95
C CYS A 105 -8.14 -3.17 4.59
N TYR A 106 -9.43 -3.35 4.32
CA TYR A 106 -10.28 -4.36 4.90
C TYR A 106 -10.98 -5.11 3.78
N ALA A 107 -11.06 -6.44 3.94
CA ALA A 107 -11.85 -7.29 3.09
C ALA A 107 -12.52 -8.35 3.94
N GLY A 108 -13.72 -8.77 3.54
CA GLY A 108 -14.39 -9.89 4.13
C GLY A 108 -15.54 -10.37 3.26
N PHE A 109 -15.97 -11.58 3.55
CA PHE A 109 -17.06 -12.27 2.87
C PHE A 109 -17.90 -13.04 3.88
N GLY A 110 -19.21 -13.04 3.67
CA GLY A 110 -20.16 -13.89 4.37
C GLY A 110 -20.35 -13.51 5.84
N SER A 111 -20.47 -14.50 6.72
CA SER A 111 -20.74 -14.30 8.17
C SER A 111 -19.72 -13.40 8.89
N GLN A 112 -18.53 -13.25 8.33
CA GLN A 112 -17.43 -12.51 8.92
C GLN A 112 -17.18 -11.15 8.25
N ALA A 113 -17.89 -10.81 7.16
CA ALA A 113 -17.77 -9.49 6.55
C ALA A 113 -18.08 -8.39 7.58
N ALA A 114 -17.21 -7.39 7.67
CA ALA A 114 -17.44 -6.27 8.59
C ALA A 114 -18.64 -5.46 8.10
N ALA A 115 -19.48 -4.93 9.01
CA ALA A 115 -20.66 -4.14 8.63
C ALA A 115 -20.34 -2.90 7.76
N THR A 116 -19.08 -2.44 7.77
CA THR A 116 -18.56 -1.33 6.95
C THR A 116 -18.00 -1.75 5.59
N THR A 117 -17.90 -3.06 5.33
CA THR A 117 -17.49 -3.63 4.04
C THR A 117 -18.69 -4.37 3.44
N LEU A 118 -19.14 -3.94 2.25
CA LEU A 118 -20.03 -4.78 1.44
C LEU A 118 -19.31 -6.10 1.14
N ASP A 119 -20.04 -7.22 1.13
CA ASP A 119 -19.48 -8.55 0.89
C ASP A 119 -18.60 -8.58 -0.37
N GLY A 120 -17.35 -9.02 -0.21
CA GLY A 120 -16.38 -9.12 -1.30
C GLY A 120 -15.80 -7.79 -1.80
N ILE A 121 -16.20 -6.65 -1.23
CA ILE A 121 -15.63 -5.34 -1.57
C ILE A 121 -14.46 -5.02 -0.63
N ILE A 122 -13.34 -4.64 -1.24
CA ILE A 122 -12.16 -4.16 -0.51
C ILE A 122 -12.30 -2.66 -0.28
N THR A 123 -12.37 -2.27 0.99
CA THR A 123 -12.48 -0.87 1.43
C THR A 123 -11.20 -0.51 2.18
N CYS A 124 -10.73 0.73 2.07
CA CYS A 124 -9.59 1.22 2.85
C CYS A 124 -9.95 2.49 3.59
N ASP A 125 -9.19 2.81 4.63
CA ASP A 125 -9.31 4.07 5.35
C ASP A 125 -9.21 5.27 4.38
N PRO A 126 -9.97 6.35 4.64
CA PRO A 126 -9.99 7.54 3.79
C PRO A 126 -8.62 8.22 3.66
#